data_AF-A0A965WZ12-F1
#
_entry.id   AF-A0A965WZ12-F1
#
_cell.length_a   1.000
_cell.length_b   1.000
_cell.length_c   1.000
_cell.angle_alpha   90.00
_cell.angle_beta   90.00
_cell.angle_gamma   90.00
#
_symmetry.space_group_name_H-M   'P 1'
#
loop_
_entity.id
_entity.type
_entity.pdbx_description
1 polymer ?
#
loop_
_entity_poly.entity_id
_entity_poly.type
_entity_poly.pdbx_seq_one_letter_code
_entity_poly.pdbx_strand_id
1 'polypeptide(L)'
;MMRIYLDAMGGDNAPQAPVQGAIEALSRYPELTVVLAGPEEAVKAELLKAEGYGAVKDRVELCDCPELITNCEAPVMAVRKKLHSAIVDGMLKLRDHQVDAFVSAGSTGAVLAGGMFRLGRIPGVDRPALAPLLPNGKGYFLLIDCGANVDCRPEWLRQFAVMGNAYMQAMRGVDRPRIGLVNNGAESEKGCALTKEAYQLLSDSDLNFVGNVEAREITHDQADVIVCDGFVGNIILKFMEGVAGTLMGIIKKEITADFRCAKSTLP
;
A
#
# COMPACT_ATOMS: atom_id res chain seq x y z
N MET A 1 3.32 -17.76 16.99
CA MET A 1 3.53 -17.84 15.53
C MET A 1 2.57 -16.87 14.90
N MET A 2 3.05 -16.05 13.98
CA MET A 2 2.22 -15.11 13.22
C MET A 2 1.74 -15.80 11.94
N ARG A 3 0.46 -15.73 11.64
CA ARG A 3 -0.15 -16.39 10.47
C ARG A 3 -0.65 -15.35 9.48
N ILE A 4 -0.05 -15.33 8.30
CA ILE A 4 -0.38 -14.37 7.24
C ILE A 4 -1.18 -15.08 6.15
N TYR A 5 -2.33 -14.50 5.78
CA TYR A 5 -3.09 -14.91 4.61
C TYR A 5 -2.58 -14.18 3.38
N LEU A 6 -2.18 -14.93 2.36
CA LEU A 6 -1.66 -14.40 1.11
C LEU A 6 -2.54 -14.87 -0.06
N ASP A 7 -3.13 -13.91 -0.75
CA ASP A 7 -3.78 -14.13 -2.04
C ASP A 7 -2.71 -14.50 -3.08
N ALA A 8 -2.63 -15.78 -3.40
CA ALA A 8 -1.65 -16.34 -4.32
C ALA A 8 -1.96 -16.00 -5.79
N MET A 9 -3.15 -15.49 -6.09
CA MET A 9 -3.59 -15.19 -7.46
C MET A 9 -3.57 -13.70 -7.79
N GLY A 10 -3.25 -12.85 -6.82
CA GLY A 10 -3.12 -11.42 -6.99
C GLY A 10 -1.81 -11.02 -7.67
N GLY A 11 -1.90 -10.18 -8.70
CA GLY A 11 -0.75 -9.55 -9.37
C GLY A 11 -0.44 -10.15 -10.74
N ASP A 12 0.34 -9.42 -11.53
CA ASP A 12 0.60 -9.74 -12.95
C ASP A 12 1.38 -11.05 -13.15
N ASN A 13 2.17 -11.44 -12.15
CA ASN A 13 3.04 -12.63 -12.17
C ASN A 13 2.50 -13.75 -11.27
N ALA A 14 1.21 -13.77 -10.98
CA ALA A 14 0.59 -14.78 -10.14
C ALA A 14 0.38 -16.11 -10.91
N PRO A 15 0.47 -17.28 -10.25
CA PRO A 15 0.81 -17.47 -8.83
C PRO A 15 2.31 -17.52 -8.51
N GLN A 16 3.17 -17.42 -9.51
CA GLN A 16 4.62 -17.56 -9.36
C GLN A 16 5.21 -16.59 -8.34
N ALA A 17 5.01 -15.28 -8.51
CA ALA A 17 5.63 -14.28 -7.65
C ALA A 17 5.12 -14.33 -6.19
N PRO A 18 3.81 -14.43 -5.91
CA PRO A 18 3.32 -14.63 -4.54
C PRO A 18 3.87 -15.90 -3.86
N VAL A 19 3.93 -17.03 -4.58
CA VAL A 19 4.46 -18.29 -4.03
C VAL A 19 5.95 -18.17 -3.68
N GLN A 20 6.75 -17.61 -4.59
CA GLN A 20 8.17 -17.37 -4.34
C GLN A 20 8.39 -16.43 -3.15
N GLY A 21 7.64 -15.33 -3.09
CA GLY A 21 7.69 -14.39 -1.96
C GLY A 21 7.31 -15.03 -0.63
N ALA A 22 6.34 -15.94 -0.61
CA ALA A 22 5.98 -16.68 0.61
C ALA A 22 7.10 -17.59 1.11
N ILE A 23 7.75 -18.33 0.21
CA ILE A 23 8.88 -19.21 0.58
C ILE A 23 10.07 -18.40 1.07
N GLU A 24 10.38 -17.30 0.41
CA GLU A 24 11.45 -16.38 0.84
C GLU A 24 11.16 -15.80 2.22
N ALA A 25 9.92 -15.33 2.47
CA ALA A 25 9.51 -14.82 3.76
C ALA A 25 9.61 -15.90 4.86
N LEU A 26 9.10 -17.11 4.60
CA LEU A 26 9.17 -18.22 5.55
C LEU A 26 10.62 -18.64 5.85
N SER A 27 11.52 -18.53 4.88
CA SER A 27 12.95 -18.84 5.07
C SER A 27 13.64 -17.80 5.97
N ARG A 28 13.21 -16.54 5.90
CA ARG A 28 13.76 -15.42 6.69
C ARG A 28 13.16 -15.32 8.09
N TYR A 29 11.89 -15.68 8.26
CA TYR A 29 11.13 -15.51 9.50
C TYR A 29 10.62 -16.88 10.01
N PRO A 30 11.35 -17.54 10.93
CA PRO A 30 10.98 -18.86 11.46
C PRO A 30 9.63 -18.90 12.19
N GLU A 31 9.21 -17.78 12.78
CA GLU A 31 7.96 -17.61 13.53
C GLU A 31 6.71 -17.37 12.66
N LEU A 32 6.91 -17.23 11.34
CA LEU A 32 5.86 -17.00 10.35
C LEU A 32 5.29 -18.33 9.83
N THR A 33 3.97 -18.36 9.67
CA THR A 33 3.23 -19.32 8.84
C THR A 33 2.42 -18.56 7.78
N VAL A 34 2.22 -19.16 6.61
CA VAL A 34 1.50 -18.54 5.50
C VAL A 34 0.36 -19.44 5.03
N VAL A 35 -0.84 -18.85 4.91
CA VAL A 35 -1.98 -19.44 4.21
C VAL A 35 -1.95 -18.93 2.77
N LEU A 36 -1.59 -19.79 1.82
CA LEU A 36 -1.60 -19.48 0.39
C LEU A 36 -2.96 -19.82 -0.21
N ALA A 37 -3.65 -18.80 -0.71
CA ALA A 37 -5.02 -18.93 -1.17
C ALA A 37 -5.18 -18.69 -2.67
N GLY A 38 -5.90 -19.59 -3.32
CA GLY A 38 -6.18 -19.57 -4.75
C GLY A 38 -6.71 -20.91 -5.22
N PRO A 39 -6.93 -21.13 -6.53
CA PRO A 39 -7.26 -22.44 -7.06
C PRO A 39 -6.18 -23.45 -6.66
N GLU A 40 -6.53 -24.40 -5.81
CA GLU A 40 -5.57 -25.22 -5.05
C GLU A 40 -4.55 -25.93 -5.96
N GLU A 41 -5.01 -26.48 -7.08
CA GLU A 41 -4.15 -27.17 -8.05
C GLU A 41 -3.13 -26.26 -8.72
N ALA A 42 -3.50 -25.01 -9.03
CA ALA A 42 -2.58 -24.04 -9.62
C ALA A 42 -1.49 -23.62 -8.62
N VAL A 43 -1.88 -23.39 -7.36
CA VAL A 43 -0.95 -23.00 -6.28
C VAL A 43 -0.02 -24.16 -5.91
N LYS A 44 -0.55 -25.38 -5.78
CA LYS A 44 0.25 -26.60 -5.54
C LYS A 44 1.27 -26.85 -6.63
N ALA A 45 0.85 -26.76 -7.89
CA ALA A 45 1.74 -26.98 -9.03
C ALA A 45 2.92 -26.01 -9.02
N GLU A 46 2.71 -24.78 -8.57
CA GLU A 46 3.78 -23.79 -8.45
C GLU A 46 4.68 -24.02 -7.24
N LEU A 47 4.11 -24.37 -6.08
CA LEU A 47 4.89 -24.74 -4.88
C LEU A 47 5.85 -25.90 -5.13
N LEU A 48 5.43 -26.91 -5.89
CA LEU A 48 6.26 -28.07 -6.20
C LEU A 48 7.48 -27.73 -7.08
N LYS A 49 7.43 -26.63 -7.83
CA LYS A 49 8.55 -26.14 -8.64
C LYS A 49 9.47 -25.19 -7.87
N ALA A 50 8.96 -24.60 -6.78
CA ALA A 50 9.65 -23.53 -6.09
C ALA A 50 10.82 -24.06 -5.24
N GLU A 51 11.99 -23.48 -5.47
CA GLU A 51 13.19 -23.79 -4.70
C GLU A 51 13.01 -23.41 -3.22
N GLY A 52 13.49 -24.26 -2.30
CA GLY A 52 13.37 -24.03 -0.86
C GLY A 52 12.03 -24.44 -0.23
N TYR A 53 10.99 -24.78 -1.02
CA TYR A 53 9.68 -25.20 -0.47
C TYR A 53 9.80 -26.36 0.53
N GLY A 54 10.63 -27.36 0.23
CA GLY A 54 10.82 -28.52 1.11
C GLY A 54 11.27 -28.17 2.54
N ALA A 55 12.00 -27.07 2.73
CA ALA A 55 12.47 -26.62 4.04
C ALA A 55 11.41 -25.87 4.85
N VAL A 56 10.34 -25.38 4.20
CA VAL A 56 9.30 -24.55 4.82
C VAL A 56 7.90 -25.18 4.76
N LYS A 57 7.78 -26.38 4.17
CA LYS A 57 6.52 -27.07 3.87
C LYS A 57 5.54 -27.10 5.04
N ASP A 58 6.00 -27.40 6.25
CA ASP A 58 5.14 -27.54 7.43
C ASP A 58 4.54 -26.20 7.92
N ARG A 59 4.98 -25.08 7.34
CA ARG A 59 4.51 -23.71 7.64
C ARG A 59 3.73 -23.08 6.49
N VAL A 60 3.51 -23.84 5.41
CA VAL A 60 2.66 -23.45 4.28
C VAL A 60 1.34 -24.20 4.38
N GLU A 61 0.25 -23.46 4.45
CA GLU A 61 -1.11 -23.98 4.39
C GLU A 61 -1.76 -23.56 3.07
N LEU A 62 -2.51 -24.46 2.46
CA LEU A 62 -3.27 -24.18 1.25
C LEU A 62 -4.73 -23.90 1.60
N CYS A 63 -5.29 -22.87 0.97
CA CYS A 63 -6.71 -22.54 1.08
C CYS A 63 -7.31 -22.50 -0.33
N ASP A 64 -8.18 -23.45 -0.64
CA ASP A 64 -8.81 -23.51 -1.96
C ASP A 64 -9.79 -22.34 -2.13
N CYS A 65 -9.49 -21.48 -3.08
CA CYS A 65 -10.29 -20.32 -3.47
C CYS A 65 -10.45 -20.33 -5.00
N PRO A 66 -11.44 -21.06 -5.53
CA PRO A 66 -11.57 -21.28 -6.98
C PRO A 66 -12.03 -20.02 -7.74
N GLU A 67 -12.60 -19.02 -7.07
CA GLU A 67 -13.07 -17.80 -7.72
C GLU A 67 -11.97 -16.73 -7.76
N LEU A 68 -11.72 -16.19 -8.96
CA LEU A 68 -10.72 -15.13 -9.17
C LEU A 68 -11.40 -13.77 -9.33
N ILE A 69 -10.92 -12.74 -8.63
CA ILE A 69 -11.33 -11.36 -8.89
C ILE A 69 -10.30 -10.71 -9.82
N THR A 70 -10.73 -10.29 -11.01
CA THR A 70 -9.86 -9.63 -11.99
C THR A 70 -9.92 -8.10 -11.89
N ASN A 71 -8.92 -7.42 -12.46
CA ASN A 71 -8.87 -5.95 -12.51
C ASN A 71 -9.94 -5.33 -13.45
N CYS A 72 -10.62 -6.14 -14.26
CA CYS A 72 -11.63 -5.69 -15.22
C CYS A 72 -13.06 -5.66 -14.65
N GLU A 73 -13.25 -6.09 -13.41
CA GLU A 73 -14.56 -6.20 -12.78
C GLU A 73 -14.85 -5.02 -11.86
N ALA A 74 -16.13 -4.65 -11.74
CA ALA A 74 -16.54 -3.65 -10.76
C ALA A 74 -16.26 -4.18 -9.33
N PRO A 75 -15.38 -3.52 -8.55
CA PRO A 75 -14.82 -4.14 -7.35
C PRO A 75 -15.85 -4.56 -6.30
N VAL A 76 -16.82 -3.69 -6.02
CA VAL A 76 -17.89 -3.95 -5.04
C VAL A 76 -18.76 -5.14 -5.47
N MET A 77 -19.02 -5.28 -6.77
CA MET A 77 -19.82 -6.40 -7.29
C MET A 77 -19.05 -7.71 -7.26
N ALA A 78 -17.75 -7.68 -7.58
CA ALA A 78 -16.89 -8.84 -7.48
C ALA A 78 -16.85 -9.38 -6.04
N VAL A 79 -16.59 -8.53 -5.04
CA VAL A 79 -16.56 -8.88 -3.61
C VAL A 79 -17.92 -9.37 -3.08
N ARG A 80 -19.03 -8.90 -3.64
CA ARG A 80 -20.37 -9.35 -3.26
C ARG A 80 -20.73 -10.71 -3.83
N LYS A 81 -20.33 -10.99 -5.08
CA LYS A 81 -20.70 -12.21 -5.81
C LYS A 81 -19.73 -13.37 -5.58
N LYS A 82 -18.43 -13.08 -5.58
CA LYS A 82 -17.35 -14.09 -5.52
C LYS A 82 -16.96 -14.40 -4.08
N LEU A 83 -17.86 -15.06 -3.36
CA LEU A 83 -17.72 -15.36 -1.93
C LEU A 83 -16.57 -16.34 -1.62
N HIS A 84 -16.12 -17.11 -2.61
CA HIS A 84 -15.04 -18.07 -2.55
C HIS A 84 -13.75 -17.55 -3.22
N SER A 85 -13.62 -16.22 -3.32
CA SER A 85 -12.37 -15.58 -3.76
C SER A 85 -11.41 -15.39 -2.59
N ALA A 86 -10.10 -15.43 -2.88
CA ALA A 86 -9.06 -15.29 -1.87
C ALA A 86 -9.18 -13.97 -1.08
N ILE A 87 -9.59 -12.87 -1.73
CA ILE A 87 -9.83 -11.58 -1.08
C ILE A 87 -10.99 -11.66 -0.08
N VAL A 88 -12.11 -12.28 -0.45
CA VAL A 88 -13.28 -12.36 0.45
C VAL A 88 -12.99 -13.31 1.61
N ASP A 89 -12.47 -14.50 1.33
CA ASP A 89 -12.15 -15.50 2.35
C ASP A 89 -11.09 -14.96 3.33
N GLY A 90 -10.00 -14.38 2.82
CA GLY A 90 -8.94 -13.80 3.64
C GLY A 90 -9.41 -12.69 4.57
N MET A 91 -10.29 -11.81 4.11
CA MET A 91 -10.89 -10.75 4.94
C MET A 91 -11.79 -11.30 6.04
N LEU A 92 -12.55 -12.36 5.75
CA LEU A 92 -13.39 -13.04 6.75
C LEU A 92 -12.54 -13.77 7.79
N LYS A 93 -11.50 -14.49 7.36
CA LYS A 93 -10.55 -15.15 8.27
C LYS A 93 -9.82 -14.14 9.16
N LEU A 94 -9.45 -12.99 8.63
CA LEU A 94 -8.83 -11.92 9.42
C LEU A 94 -9.81 -11.33 10.45
N ARG A 95 -11.06 -11.09 10.05
CA ARG A 95 -12.12 -10.65 10.99
C ARG A 95 -12.36 -11.66 12.10
N ASP A 96 -12.36 -12.94 11.75
CA ASP A 96 -12.65 -14.03 12.69
C ASP A 96 -11.39 -14.49 13.45
N HIS A 97 -10.31 -13.71 13.40
CA HIS A 97 -9.03 -13.96 14.09
C HIS A 97 -8.38 -15.32 13.79
N GLN A 98 -8.64 -15.88 12.61
CA GLN A 98 -7.99 -17.11 12.15
C GLN A 98 -6.59 -16.85 11.57
N VAL A 99 -6.34 -15.60 11.13
CA VAL A 99 -5.07 -15.10 10.62
C VAL A 99 -4.82 -13.71 11.21
N ASP A 100 -3.55 -13.30 11.28
CA ASP A 100 -3.13 -12.05 11.90
C ASP A 100 -3.00 -10.90 10.88
N ALA A 101 -2.77 -11.23 9.61
CA ALA A 101 -2.68 -10.26 8.53
C ALA A 101 -3.15 -10.84 7.20
N PHE A 102 -3.51 -9.94 6.27
CA PHE A 102 -3.91 -10.26 4.91
C PHE A 102 -3.02 -9.47 3.92
N VAL A 103 -2.56 -10.12 2.87
CA VAL A 103 -1.76 -9.53 1.79
C VAL A 103 -2.32 -9.96 0.44
N SER A 104 -2.46 -9.01 -0.49
CA SER A 104 -2.82 -9.28 -1.89
C SER A 104 -2.20 -8.23 -2.80
N ALA A 105 -1.67 -8.68 -3.94
CA ALA A 105 -1.27 -7.84 -5.06
C ALA A 105 -2.36 -7.75 -6.16
N GLY A 106 -3.58 -8.20 -5.84
CA GLY A 106 -4.74 -8.15 -6.73
C GLY A 106 -5.34 -6.75 -6.84
N SER A 107 -6.59 -6.68 -7.31
CA SER A 107 -7.31 -5.41 -7.51
C SER A 107 -7.38 -4.58 -6.22
N THR A 108 -6.73 -3.40 -6.20
CA THR A 108 -6.77 -2.46 -5.07
C THR A 108 -8.21 -2.13 -4.67
N GLY A 109 -9.09 -1.90 -5.66
CA GLY A 109 -10.49 -1.63 -5.38
C GLY A 109 -11.20 -2.80 -4.72
N ALA A 110 -10.86 -4.05 -5.08
CA ALA A 110 -11.46 -5.23 -4.48
C ALA A 110 -10.94 -5.47 -3.06
N VAL A 111 -9.66 -5.22 -2.81
CA VAL A 111 -9.07 -5.26 -1.47
C VAL A 111 -9.71 -4.21 -0.56
N LEU A 112 -9.85 -2.96 -1.02
CA LEU A 112 -10.51 -1.90 -0.26
C LEU A 112 -12.00 -2.20 0.00
N ALA A 113 -12.72 -2.70 -1.01
CA ALA A 113 -14.11 -3.13 -0.84
C ALA A 113 -14.24 -4.32 0.12
N GLY A 114 -13.35 -5.31 0.02
CA GLY A 114 -13.26 -6.45 0.92
C GLY A 114 -13.02 -6.02 2.37
N GLY A 115 -12.04 -5.14 2.59
CA GLY A 115 -11.76 -4.57 3.91
C GLY A 115 -12.97 -3.84 4.49
N MET A 116 -13.63 -3.00 3.70
CA MET A 116 -14.78 -2.23 4.17
C MET A 116 -16.02 -3.09 4.46
N PHE A 117 -16.35 -4.05 3.60
CA PHE A 117 -17.61 -4.81 3.69
C PHE A 117 -17.50 -6.17 4.40
N ARG A 118 -16.31 -6.76 4.50
CA ARG A 118 -16.10 -8.09 5.07
C ARG A 118 -15.33 -8.05 6.38
N LEU A 119 -14.21 -7.31 6.43
CA LEU A 119 -13.39 -7.17 7.63
C LEU A 119 -14.03 -6.21 8.64
N GLY A 120 -14.44 -5.03 8.16
CA GLY A 120 -14.95 -3.95 9.00
C GLY A 120 -13.87 -2.93 9.37
N ARG A 121 -14.24 -1.98 10.23
CA ARG A 121 -13.38 -0.87 10.65
C ARG A 121 -13.09 -0.99 12.14
N ILE A 122 -11.95 -0.42 12.56
CA ILE A 122 -11.64 -0.22 13.97
C ILE A 122 -12.74 0.68 14.59
N PRO A 123 -13.27 0.36 15.80
CA PRO A 123 -14.23 1.20 16.48
C PRO A 123 -13.73 2.64 16.64
N GLY A 124 -14.55 3.61 16.23
CA GLY A 124 -14.19 5.03 16.25
C GLY A 124 -13.48 5.56 14.99
N VAL A 125 -13.11 4.69 14.04
CA VAL A 125 -12.59 5.09 12.72
C VAL A 125 -13.72 5.15 11.71
N ASP A 126 -13.95 6.33 11.13
CA ASP A 126 -15.06 6.57 10.21
C ASP A 126 -14.76 6.09 8.80
N ARG A 127 -13.53 6.18 8.33
CA ARG A 127 -13.15 5.71 6.99
C ARG A 127 -11.77 5.06 7.02
N PRO A 128 -11.57 3.92 6.31
CA PRO A 128 -10.23 3.42 6.04
C PRO A 128 -9.52 4.38 5.08
N ALA A 129 -8.20 4.32 5.01
CA ALA A 129 -7.41 5.09 4.06
C ALA A 129 -6.35 4.21 3.39
N LEU A 130 -6.02 4.51 2.13
CA LEU A 130 -4.91 3.89 1.42
C LEU A 130 -3.65 4.70 1.68
N ALA A 131 -2.64 4.08 2.31
CA ALA A 131 -1.50 4.80 2.85
C ALA A 131 -0.13 4.19 2.42
N PRO A 132 0.34 4.44 1.18
CA PRO A 132 1.66 3.98 0.76
C PRO A 132 2.80 4.77 1.42
N LEU A 133 3.92 4.08 1.65
CA LEU A 133 5.20 4.72 1.94
C LEU A 133 5.87 5.13 0.62
N LEU A 134 6.18 6.41 0.48
CA LEU A 134 6.85 6.97 -0.69
C LEU A 134 8.22 7.50 -0.31
N PRO A 135 9.22 7.42 -1.20
CA PRO A 135 10.56 7.90 -0.90
C PRO A 135 10.60 9.43 -0.81
N ASN A 136 11.31 9.95 0.18
CA ASN A 136 11.80 11.32 0.19
C ASN A 136 13.34 11.30 0.13
N GLY A 137 13.99 12.42 -0.14
CA GLY A 137 15.45 12.46 -0.31
C GLY A 137 16.29 11.95 0.88
N LYS A 138 15.68 11.60 2.02
CA LYS A 138 16.34 11.06 3.22
C LYS A 138 15.84 9.68 3.66
N GLY A 139 14.81 9.13 3.02
CA GLY A 139 14.11 7.95 3.50
C GLY A 139 12.72 7.83 2.88
N TYR A 140 11.69 7.79 3.71
CA TYR A 140 10.30 7.65 3.25
C TYR A 140 9.35 8.51 4.09
N PHE A 141 8.24 8.89 3.49
CA PHE A 141 7.08 9.49 4.17
C PHE A 141 5.83 8.65 3.86
N LEU A 142 4.83 8.73 4.74
CA LEU A 142 3.52 8.12 4.52
C LEU A 142 2.59 9.13 3.84
N LEU A 143 2.06 8.81 2.66
CA LEU A 143 1.01 9.61 2.02
C LEU A 143 -0.35 8.99 2.34
N ILE A 144 -1.30 9.75 2.89
CA ILE A 144 -2.60 9.23 3.33
C ILE A 144 -3.69 10.29 3.17
N ASP A 145 -4.80 10.09 2.46
CA ASP A 145 -5.28 8.93 1.71
C ASP A 145 -4.89 9.02 0.23
N CYS A 146 -4.68 7.87 -0.44
CA CYS A 146 -4.31 7.76 -1.85
C CYS A 146 -5.40 7.18 -2.76
N GLY A 147 -6.67 7.22 -2.35
CA GLY A 147 -7.80 6.87 -3.22
C GLY A 147 -8.81 5.92 -2.62
N ALA A 148 -8.78 5.68 -1.31
CA ALA A 148 -9.86 4.95 -0.64
C ALA A 148 -11.14 5.79 -0.55
N ASN A 149 -11.03 7.11 -0.40
CA ASN A 149 -12.14 8.05 -0.27
C ASN A 149 -11.91 9.26 -1.18
N VAL A 150 -12.72 9.37 -2.24
CA VAL A 150 -12.62 10.50 -3.18
C VAL A 150 -13.06 11.80 -2.51
N ASP A 151 -14.24 11.79 -1.89
CA ASP A 151 -14.75 12.93 -1.11
C ASP A 151 -14.48 12.69 0.38
N CYS A 152 -13.90 13.67 1.05
CA CYS A 152 -13.56 13.59 2.47
C CYS A 152 -14.24 14.67 3.30
N ARG A 153 -14.31 14.44 4.61
CA ARG A 153 -14.67 15.44 5.63
C ARG A 153 -13.44 15.84 6.44
N PRO A 154 -13.39 17.06 7.02
CA PRO A 154 -12.25 17.51 7.82
C PRO A 154 -11.88 16.54 8.96
N GLU A 155 -12.88 15.95 9.62
CA GLU A 155 -12.68 15.00 10.72
C GLU A 155 -11.98 13.72 10.26
N TRP A 156 -12.20 13.31 9.01
CA TRP A 156 -11.55 12.13 8.44
C TRP A 156 -10.06 12.41 8.20
N LEU A 157 -9.71 13.61 7.71
CA LEU A 157 -8.30 14.00 7.56
C LEU A 157 -7.59 14.01 8.92
N ARG A 158 -8.26 14.47 9.99
CA ARG A 158 -7.72 14.35 11.35
C ARG A 158 -7.52 12.89 11.77
N GLN A 159 -8.47 11.99 11.48
CA GLN A 159 -8.30 10.55 11.74
C GLN A 159 -7.16 9.94 10.92
N PHE A 160 -6.97 10.37 9.67
CA PHE A 160 -5.87 9.93 8.81
C PHE A 160 -4.52 10.34 9.41
N ALA A 161 -4.43 11.56 9.94
CA ALA A 161 -3.25 12.00 10.68
C ALA A 161 -2.94 11.12 11.90
N VAL A 162 -3.96 10.77 12.69
CA VAL A 162 -3.82 9.87 13.85
C VAL A 162 -3.35 8.48 13.43
N MET A 163 -3.96 7.90 12.39
CA MET A 163 -3.57 6.60 11.85
C MET A 163 -2.14 6.62 11.31
N GLY A 164 -1.77 7.66 10.57
CA GLY A 164 -0.42 7.82 10.05
C GLY A 164 0.63 8.01 11.14
N ASN A 165 0.31 8.79 12.18
CA ASN A 165 1.16 8.95 13.37
C ASN A 165 1.43 7.60 14.03
N ALA A 166 0.38 6.83 14.33
CA ALA A 166 0.49 5.52 14.95
C ALA A 166 1.31 4.54 14.07
N TYR A 167 1.09 4.56 12.75
CA TYR A 167 1.85 3.73 11.82
C TYR A 167 3.34 4.07 11.83
N MET A 168 3.70 5.35 11.75
CA MET A 168 5.10 5.79 11.73
C MET A 168 5.81 5.52 13.07
N GLN A 169 5.10 5.63 14.20
CA GLN A 169 5.64 5.21 15.50
C GLN A 169 5.90 3.70 15.54
N ALA A 170 4.88 2.89 15.21
CA ALA A 170 4.96 1.44 15.36
C ALA A 170 5.88 0.76 14.35
N MET A 171 5.84 1.18 13.08
CA MET A 171 6.56 0.51 11.99
C MET A 171 7.91 1.14 11.67
N ARG A 172 8.06 2.45 11.92
CA ARG A 172 9.26 3.21 11.55
C ARG A 172 10.06 3.73 12.74
N GLY A 173 9.55 3.56 13.97
CA GLY A 173 10.23 4.01 15.18
C GLY A 173 10.38 5.53 15.28
N VAL A 174 9.56 6.29 14.55
CA VAL A 174 9.58 7.76 14.60
C VAL A 174 8.74 8.18 15.81
N ASP A 175 9.39 8.62 16.88
CA ASP A 175 8.75 8.88 18.19
C ASP A 175 7.66 9.96 18.13
N ARG A 176 7.93 11.10 17.46
CA ARG A 176 6.96 12.19 17.25
C ARG A 176 6.85 12.56 15.76
N PRO A 177 6.17 11.74 14.93
CA PRO A 177 6.06 11.95 13.48
C PRO A 177 5.49 13.33 13.16
N ARG A 178 6.20 14.08 12.31
CA ARG A 178 5.72 15.35 11.76
C ARG A 178 4.56 15.08 10.82
N ILE A 179 3.44 15.76 11.06
CA ILE A 179 2.22 15.63 10.26
C ILE A 179 2.08 16.89 9.41
N GLY A 180 2.07 16.75 8.09
CA GLY A 180 1.83 17.83 7.14
C GLY A 180 0.48 17.65 6.45
N LEU A 181 -0.21 18.75 6.16
CA LEU A 181 -1.44 18.76 5.36
C LEU A 181 -1.13 19.24 3.94
N VAL A 182 -1.45 18.43 2.92
CA VAL A 182 -1.28 18.86 1.52
C VAL A 182 -2.13 20.09 1.26
N ASN A 183 -1.50 21.13 0.70
CA ASN A 183 -2.21 22.37 0.39
C ASN A 183 -1.61 23.11 -0.82
N ASN A 184 -2.31 24.15 -1.28
CA ASN A 184 -1.90 24.99 -2.41
C ASN A 184 -1.06 26.22 -2.00
N GLY A 185 -0.59 26.26 -0.76
CA GLY A 185 0.31 27.26 -0.20
C GLY A 185 0.70 26.87 1.23
N ALA A 186 1.78 27.44 1.74
CA ALA A 186 2.31 27.11 3.08
C ALA A 186 1.56 27.83 4.21
N GLU A 187 0.88 28.93 3.90
CA GLU A 187 0.20 29.77 4.89
C GLU A 187 -1.09 29.11 5.39
N SER A 188 -1.45 29.37 6.66
CA SER A 188 -2.60 28.74 7.34
C SER A 188 -3.95 29.01 6.68
N GLU A 189 -4.08 30.16 6.03
CA GLU A 189 -5.30 30.65 5.39
C GLU A 189 -5.50 30.14 3.95
N LYS A 190 -4.56 29.33 3.43
CA LYS A 190 -4.62 28.74 2.10
C LYS A 190 -5.44 27.45 2.08
N GLY A 191 -5.89 27.09 0.89
CA GLY A 191 -6.68 25.89 0.65
C GLY A 191 -8.16 26.12 0.43
N CYS A 192 -8.88 25.01 0.27
CA CYS A 192 -10.34 24.99 0.14
C CYS A 192 -11.00 24.87 1.53
N ALA A 193 -12.34 24.88 1.58
CA ALA A 193 -13.07 24.74 2.85
C ALA A 193 -12.63 23.49 3.65
N LEU A 194 -12.49 22.35 2.96
CA LEU A 194 -12.03 21.09 3.56
C LEU A 194 -10.67 21.23 4.26
N THR A 195 -9.66 21.77 3.56
CA THR A 195 -8.30 21.84 4.12
C THR A 195 -8.16 22.93 5.17
N LYS A 196 -8.95 24.01 5.09
CA LYS A 196 -8.98 25.05 6.15
C LYS A 196 -9.57 24.52 7.45
N GLU A 197 -10.69 23.81 7.38
CA GLU A 197 -11.31 23.20 8.56
C GLU A 197 -10.42 22.09 9.12
N ALA A 198 -9.81 21.27 8.26
CA ALA A 198 -8.87 20.23 8.67
C ALA A 198 -7.62 20.82 9.35
N TYR A 199 -7.10 21.94 8.84
CA TYR A 199 -5.97 22.65 9.43
C TYR A 199 -6.26 23.04 10.89
N GLN A 200 -7.44 23.61 11.15
CA GLN A 200 -7.85 23.96 12.51
C GLN A 200 -7.93 22.71 13.41
N LEU A 201 -8.59 21.65 12.94
CA LEU A 201 -8.72 20.39 13.69
C LEU A 201 -7.37 19.71 13.98
N LEU A 202 -6.39 19.84 13.09
CA LEU A 202 -5.04 19.31 13.29
C LEU A 202 -4.23 20.18 14.23
N SER A 203 -4.39 21.51 14.15
CA SER A 203 -3.74 22.47 15.06
C SER A 203 -4.22 22.31 16.49
N ASP A 204 -5.50 21.97 16.69
CA ASP A 204 -6.11 21.75 18.01
C ASP A 204 -5.88 20.32 18.54
N SER A 205 -5.09 19.49 17.84
CA SER A 205 -4.81 18.11 18.24
C SER A 205 -3.47 17.97 18.97
N ASP A 206 -3.28 16.84 19.68
CA ASP A 206 -2.00 16.52 20.34
C ASP A 206 -0.91 16.00 19.38
N LEU A 207 -1.17 16.02 18.07
CA LEU A 207 -0.22 15.56 17.05
C LEU A 207 0.89 16.60 16.82
N ASN A 208 2.04 16.15 16.31
CA ASN A 208 3.11 17.03 15.88
C ASN A 208 2.78 17.63 14.48
N PHE A 209 1.77 18.49 14.43
CA PHE A 209 1.32 19.14 13.20
C PHE A 209 2.28 20.26 12.79
N VAL A 210 2.91 20.12 11.62
CA VAL A 210 3.89 21.09 11.08
C VAL A 210 3.28 22.06 10.07
N GLY A 211 1.96 22.02 9.89
CA GLY A 211 1.22 22.93 9.01
C GLY A 211 1.03 22.39 7.60
N ASN A 212 0.86 23.34 6.67
CA ASN A 212 0.61 23.02 5.26
C ASN A 212 1.91 22.64 4.53
N VAL A 213 1.81 21.67 3.61
CA VAL A 213 2.90 21.24 2.74
C VAL A 213 2.47 21.41 1.29
N GLU A 214 3.20 22.25 0.55
CA GLU A 214 2.99 22.41 -0.88
C GLU A 214 3.43 21.15 -1.64
N ALA A 215 2.73 20.82 -2.73
CA ALA A 215 2.99 19.60 -3.50
C ALA A 215 4.45 19.45 -3.98
N ARG A 216 5.12 20.56 -4.31
CA ARG A 216 6.54 20.55 -4.74
C ARG A 216 7.51 20.19 -3.61
N GLU A 217 7.12 20.39 -2.35
CA GLU A 217 7.96 20.16 -1.17
C GLU A 217 7.75 18.77 -0.56
N ILE A 218 6.77 17.99 -1.05
CA ILE A 218 6.42 16.66 -0.50
C ILE A 218 7.63 15.71 -0.41
N THR A 219 8.49 15.72 -1.44
CA THR A 219 9.67 14.85 -1.50
C THR A 219 10.91 15.43 -0.77
N HIS A 220 10.79 16.63 -0.22
CA HIS A 220 11.88 17.38 0.42
C HIS A 220 11.90 17.25 1.96
N ASP A 221 11.35 16.15 2.50
CA ASP A 221 11.42 15.80 3.93
C ASP A 221 10.78 16.86 4.85
N GLN A 222 9.65 17.45 4.40
CA GLN A 222 8.90 18.41 5.21
C GLN A 222 8.13 17.74 6.36
N ALA A 223 7.62 16.52 6.14
CA ALA A 223 6.87 15.77 7.13
C ALA A 223 7.05 14.26 6.95
N ASP A 224 6.74 13.51 8.00
CA ASP A 224 6.83 12.05 8.05
C ASP A 224 5.50 11.41 7.62
N VAL A 225 4.38 12.11 7.85
CA VAL A 225 3.04 11.79 7.38
C VAL A 225 2.48 12.99 6.61
N ILE A 226 2.06 12.76 5.38
CA ILE A 226 1.45 13.76 4.50
C ILE A 226 -0.03 13.40 4.32
N VAL A 227 -0.90 14.26 4.83
CA VAL A 227 -2.35 14.06 4.90
C VAL A 227 -3.06 14.77 3.75
N CYS A 228 -3.98 14.08 3.07
CA CYS A 228 -4.85 14.62 2.03
C CYS A 228 -6.12 13.77 1.87
N ASP A 229 -7.08 14.28 1.10
CA ASP A 229 -8.18 13.45 0.59
C ASP A 229 -7.69 12.48 -0.49
N GLY A 230 -8.45 11.40 -0.71
CA GLY A 230 -8.04 10.34 -1.63
C GLY A 230 -7.99 10.77 -3.09
N PHE A 231 -8.70 11.83 -3.50
CA PHE A 231 -8.58 12.35 -4.86
C PHE A 231 -7.22 13.02 -5.06
N VAL A 232 -6.85 13.95 -4.17
CA VAL A 232 -5.56 14.64 -4.23
C VAL A 232 -4.40 13.67 -4.03
N GLY A 233 -4.47 12.76 -3.06
CA GLY A 233 -3.39 11.81 -2.81
C GLY A 233 -3.18 10.82 -3.96
N ASN A 234 -4.25 10.37 -4.62
CA ASN A 234 -4.12 9.52 -5.81
C ASN A 234 -3.45 10.29 -6.98
N ILE A 235 -3.80 11.56 -7.19
CA ILE A 235 -3.14 12.41 -8.19
C ILE A 235 -1.65 12.53 -7.89
N ILE A 236 -1.28 12.82 -6.64
CA ILE A 236 0.13 12.95 -6.23
C ILE A 236 0.87 11.63 -6.48
N LEU A 237 0.32 10.50 -6.00
CA LEU A 237 0.90 9.18 -6.17
C LEU A 237 1.16 8.87 -7.66
N LYS A 238 0.14 9.00 -8.50
CA LYS A 238 0.23 8.69 -9.94
C LYS A 238 1.12 9.66 -10.70
N PHE A 239 1.12 10.93 -10.33
CA PHE A 239 2.03 11.91 -10.91
C PHE A 239 3.49 11.58 -10.58
N MET A 240 3.79 11.25 -9.32
CA MET A 240 5.14 10.85 -8.91
C MET A 240 5.63 9.59 -9.64
N GLU A 241 4.79 8.55 -9.74
CA GLU A 241 5.08 7.32 -10.50
C GLU A 241 5.39 7.65 -11.98
N GLY A 242 4.55 8.46 -12.62
CA GLY A 242 4.70 8.84 -14.03
C GLY A 242 5.96 9.67 -14.31
N VAL A 243 6.27 10.64 -13.45
CA VAL A 243 7.50 11.45 -13.56
C VAL A 243 8.73 10.58 -13.36
N ALA A 244 8.75 9.71 -12.34
CA ALA A 244 9.86 8.80 -12.09
C ALA A 244 10.10 7.85 -13.29
N GLY A 245 9.03 7.27 -13.84
CA GLY A 245 9.09 6.43 -15.03
C GLY A 245 9.65 7.17 -16.26
N THR A 246 9.20 8.41 -16.48
CA THR A 246 9.67 9.26 -17.58
C THR A 246 11.16 9.57 -17.44
N LEU A 247 11.60 10.02 -16.26
CA LEU A 247 13.01 10.36 -16.00
C LEU A 247 13.93 9.14 -16.14
N MET A 248 13.52 7.99 -15.60
CA MET A 248 14.29 6.75 -15.73
C MET A 248 14.40 6.30 -17.20
N GLY A 249 13.32 6.48 -17.98
CA GLY A 249 13.34 6.22 -19.42
C GLY A 249 14.34 7.10 -20.18
N ILE A 250 14.38 8.40 -19.86
CA ILE A 250 15.36 9.35 -20.43
C ILE A 250 16.79 8.94 -20.07
N ILE A 251 17.06 8.68 -18.78
CA ILE A 251 18.39 8.28 -18.30
C ILE A 251 18.86 7.00 -18.98
N LYS A 252 17.99 5.97 -19.05
CA LYS A 252 18.30 4.71 -19.71
C LYS A 252 18.64 4.92 -21.18
N LYS A 253 17.88 5.77 -21.89
CA LYS A 253 18.15 6.09 -23.29
C LYS A 253 19.52 6.72 -23.47
N GLU A 254 19.88 7.72 -22.66
CA GLU A 254 21.18 8.40 -22.77
C GLU A 254 22.36 7.47 -22.41
N ILE A 255 22.21 6.63 -21.38
CA ILE A 255 23.27 5.67 -20.99
C ILE A 255 23.47 4.60 -22.06
N THR A 256 22.40 4.16 -22.74
CA THR A 256 22.46 3.08 -23.75
C THR A 256 22.81 3.56 -25.16
N ALA A 257 22.89 4.87 -25.41
CA ALA A 257 23.11 5.45 -26.73
C ALA A 257 24.57 5.45 -27.24
N ASP A 258 25.50 4.74 -26.57
CA ASP A 258 26.94 5.01 -26.66
C ASP A 258 27.63 4.76 -28.03
N PHE A 259 28.62 5.62 -28.37
CA PHE A 259 29.73 5.35 -29.30
C PHE A 259 30.99 6.24 -29.08
N ARG A 260 31.19 6.93 -27.94
CA ARG A 260 32.44 7.74 -27.75
C ARG A 260 33.61 6.98 -27.09
N CYS A 261 33.43 5.75 -26.65
CA CYS A 261 34.55 4.89 -26.22
C CYS A 261 35.27 4.17 -27.39
N ALA A 262 34.84 4.36 -28.65
CA ALA A 262 35.42 3.69 -29.83
C ALA A 262 36.43 4.54 -30.63
N LYS A 263 36.87 5.71 -30.13
CA LYS A 263 37.88 6.54 -30.80
C LYS A 263 39.02 6.93 -29.84
N SER A 264 39.81 5.95 -29.44
CA SER A 264 41.23 6.15 -29.12
C SER A 264 42.12 5.26 -29.99
N THR A 265 41.85 5.22 -31.30
CA THR A 265 42.90 4.99 -32.28
C THR A 265 43.50 6.35 -32.62
N LEU A 266 44.46 6.77 -31.78
CA LEU A 266 45.44 7.79 -32.13
C LEU A 266 46.29 7.25 -33.30
N PRO A 267 46.40 7.95 -34.44
CA PRO A 267 47.54 7.79 -35.33
C PRO A 267 48.83 8.37 -34.72
#